data_AF-A0A7S1DD33-F1
#
_entry.id   AF-A0A7S1DD33-F1
#
_cell.length_a   1.000
_cell.length_b   1.000
_cell.length_c   1.000
_cell.angle_alpha   90.00
_cell.angle_beta   90.00
_cell.angle_gamma   90.00
#
_symmetry.space_group_name_H-M   'P 1'
#
loop_
_entity.id
_entity.type
_entity.pdbx_description
1 polymer ?
#
loop_
_entity_poly.entity_id
_entity_poly.type
_entity_poly.pdbx_seq_one_letter_code
_entity_poly.pdbx_strand_id
1 'polypeptide(L)'
;IVEIARGRIAEAFRYGMLAIKLMQRFNFKMSEARTLLALYSLVMHWKRPFHEGLDAFSRSYQTGIAMGDLEFGFLAAEANITVSFLSGQPLTQVEEDARAMCARMTE
;
A
#
# COMPACT_ATOMS: atom_id res chain seq x y z
N ILE A 1 -11.64 -6.64 5.17
CA ILE A 1 -12.47 -7.11 4.03
C ILE A 1 -13.90 -7.39 4.45
N VAL A 2 -14.17 -8.31 5.41
CA VAL A 2 -15.54 -8.62 5.86
C VAL A 2 -16.34 -7.37 6.27
N GLU A 3 -15.72 -6.45 7.01
CA GLU A 3 -16.41 -5.22 7.43
C GLU A 3 -16.69 -4.25 6.27
N ILE A 4 -15.80 -4.19 5.29
CA ILE A 4 -15.99 -3.38 4.08
C ILE A 4 -17.20 -3.90 3.30
N ALA A 5 -17.30 -5.22 3.12
CA ALA A 5 -18.42 -5.86 2.42
C ALA A 5 -19.77 -5.64 3.12
N ARG A 6 -19.76 -5.38 4.43
CA ARG A 6 -20.95 -5.04 5.23
C ARG A 6 -21.24 -3.54 5.31
N GLY A 7 -20.49 -2.70 4.59
CA GLY A 7 -20.60 -1.23 4.67
C GLY A 7 -20.07 -0.62 5.98
N ARG A 8 -19.43 -1.43 6.83
CA ARG A 8 -18.90 -1.05 8.16
C ARG A 8 -17.49 -0.46 8.03
N ILE A 9 -17.40 0.67 7.33
CA ILE A 9 -16.13 1.35 7.01
C ILE A 9 -15.43 1.87 8.26
N ALA A 10 -16.19 2.36 9.25
CA ALA A 10 -15.61 2.84 10.51
C ALA A 10 -14.91 1.72 11.29
N GLU A 11 -15.53 0.53 11.40
CA GLU A 11 -14.89 -0.64 11.99
C GLU A 11 -13.69 -1.11 11.17
N ALA A 12 -13.81 -1.18 9.84
CA ALA A 12 -12.70 -1.55 8.96
C ALA A 12 -11.48 -0.64 9.17
N PHE A 13 -11.70 0.68 9.25
CA PHE A 13 -10.65 1.66 9.54
C PHE A 13 -10.03 1.44 10.91
N ARG A 14 -10.86 1.27 11.96
CA ARG A 14 -10.38 1.01 13.32
C ARG A 14 -9.51 -0.25 13.40
N TYR A 15 -9.90 -1.32 12.71
CA TYR A 15 -9.12 -2.57 12.67
C TYR A 15 -7.82 -2.41 11.89
N GLY A 16 -7.84 -1.72 10.74
CA GLY A 16 -6.62 -1.45 9.98
C GLY A 16 -5.61 -0.62 10.77
N MET A 17 -6.07 0.41 11.48
CA MET A 17 -5.20 1.21 12.35
C MET A 17 -4.64 0.40 13.53
N LEU A 18 -5.43 -0.53 14.09
CA LEU A 18 -4.94 -1.45 15.12
C LEU A 18 -3.86 -2.38 14.56
N ALA A 19 -4.03 -2.90 13.35
CA ALA A 19 -3.04 -3.75 12.69
C ALA A 19 -1.69 -3.03 12.50
N ILE A 20 -1.69 -1.77 12.06
CA ILE A 20 -0.47 -0.96 11.97
C ILE A 20 0.20 -0.82 13.34
N LYS A 21 -0.57 -0.51 14.40
CA LYS A 21 0.00 -0.35 15.75
C LYS A 21 0.64 -1.64 16.26
N LEU A 22 0.02 -2.79 16.00
CA LEU A 22 0.57 -4.10 16.37
C LEU A 22 1.84 -4.42 15.57
N MET A 23 1.80 -4.23 14.26
CA MET A 23 2.96 -4.41 13.37
C MET A 23 4.17 -3.58 13.83
N GLN A 24 3.95 -2.30 14.15
CA GLN A 24 4.99 -1.40 14.67
C GLN A 24 5.51 -1.86 16.04
N ARG A 25 4.60 -2.21 16.95
CA ARG A 25 4.95 -2.64 18.32
C ARG A 25 5.83 -3.89 18.35
N PHE A 26 5.55 -4.87 17.48
CA PHE A 26 6.28 -6.13 17.41
C PHE A 26 7.39 -6.15 16.35
N ASN A 27 7.63 -5.02 15.66
CA ASN A 27 8.61 -4.89 14.57
C ASN A 27 8.49 -6.02 13.53
N PHE A 28 7.26 -6.41 13.19
CA PHE A 28 7.02 -7.57 12.34
C PHE A 28 7.12 -7.19 10.86
N LYS A 29 8.35 -6.95 10.39
CA LYS A 29 8.65 -6.49 9.03
C LYS A 29 8.10 -7.41 7.93
N MET A 30 8.04 -8.72 8.18
CA MET A 30 7.46 -9.69 7.24
C MET A 30 5.98 -9.41 6.92
N SER A 31 5.22 -8.82 7.84
CA SER A 31 3.82 -8.47 7.60
C SER A 31 3.62 -7.04 7.16
N GLU A 32 4.68 -6.22 7.09
CA GLU A 32 4.56 -4.79 6.87
C GLU A 32 4.00 -4.48 5.49
N ALA A 33 4.58 -5.11 4.46
CA ALA A 33 4.09 -4.96 3.09
C ALA A 33 2.59 -5.31 3.00
N ARG A 34 2.19 -6.47 3.53
CA ARG A 34 0.80 -6.93 3.50
C ARG A 34 -0.16 -6.01 4.26
N THR A 35 0.26 -5.56 5.44
CA THR A 35 -0.56 -4.72 6.32
C THR A 35 -0.78 -3.34 5.73
N LEU A 36 0.29 -2.71 5.24
CA LEU A 36 0.22 -1.40 4.60
C LEU A 36 -0.59 -1.48 3.31
N LEU A 37 -0.28 -2.44 2.43
CA LEU A 37 -1.04 -2.64 1.19
C LEU A 37 -2.54 -2.78 1.48
N ALA A 38 -2.94 -3.71 2.35
CA ALA A 38 -4.36 -4.00 2.60
C ALA A 38 -5.13 -2.82 3.20
N LEU A 39 -4.53 -2.08 4.14
CA LEU A 39 -5.21 -0.92 4.73
C LEU A 39 -5.35 0.20 3.72
N TYR A 40 -4.27 0.55 3.02
CA TYR A 40 -4.25 1.71 2.15
C TYR A 40 -5.02 1.49 0.84
N SER A 41 -5.00 0.27 0.28
CA SER A 41 -5.75 -0.04 -0.94
C SER A 41 -7.24 -0.24 -0.67
N LEU A 42 -7.63 -0.87 0.44
CA LEU A 42 -9.03 -1.28 0.65
C LEU A 42 -9.84 -0.34 1.55
N VAL A 43 -9.19 0.40 2.45
CA VAL A 43 -9.89 1.10 3.54
C VAL A 43 -9.57 2.59 3.58
N MET A 44 -8.31 2.99 3.40
CA MET A 44 -7.87 4.37 3.68
C MET A 44 -8.59 5.40 2.80
N HIS A 45 -8.81 5.10 1.53
CA HIS A 45 -9.46 5.99 0.57
C HIS A 45 -10.90 6.38 0.94
N TRP A 46 -11.59 5.60 1.79
CA TRP A 46 -12.92 5.96 2.29
C TRP A 46 -12.90 7.05 3.37
N LYS A 47 -11.72 7.36 3.92
CA LYS A 47 -11.56 8.31 5.03
C LYS A 47 -10.55 9.42 4.74
N ARG A 48 -9.65 9.21 3.77
CA ARG A 48 -8.53 10.09 3.44
C ARG A 48 -8.36 10.19 1.93
N PRO A 49 -7.81 11.31 1.41
CA PRO A 49 -7.41 11.42 0.01
C PRO A 49 -6.44 10.30 -0.41
N PHE A 50 -6.52 9.92 -1.69
CA PHE A 50 -5.68 8.87 -2.28
C PHE A 50 -4.18 9.09 -2.10
N HIS A 51 -3.70 10.33 -2.25
CA HIS A 51 -2.26 10.64 -2.17
C HIS A 51 -1.65 10.33 -0.79
N GLU A 52 -2.43 10.31 0.29
CA GLU A 52 -1.94 9.92 1.62
C GLU A 52 -1.46 8.45 1.67
N GLY A 53 -1.85 7.62 0.69
CA GLY A 53 -1.39 6.23 0.58
C GLY A 53 -0.06 6.03 -0.12
N LEU A 54 0.46 7.02 -0.85
CA LEU A 54 1.65 6.85 -1.70
C LEU A 54 2.88 6.40 -0.89
N ASP A 55 3.14 7.04 0.25
CA ASP A 55 4.24 6.67 1.13
C ASP A 55 4.10 5.25 1.67
N ALA A 56 2.88 4.82 1.98
CA ALA A 56 2.62 3.49 2.49
C ALA A 56 2.86 2.41 1.43
N PHE A 57 2.45 2.66 0.17
CA PHE A 57 2.72 1.74 -0.92
C PHE A 57 4.21 1.71 -1.29
N SER A 58 4.90 2.84 -1.29
CA SER A 58 6.36 2.91 -1.55
C SER A 58 7.13 2.10 -0.49
N ARG A 59 6.78 2.26 0.79
CA ARG A 59 7.34 1.46 1.88
C ARG A 59 7.00 -0.02 1.74
N SER A 60 5.75 -0.35 1.43
CA SER A 60 5.32 -1.73 1.24
C SER A 60 6.10 -2.41 0.12
N TYR A 61 6.31 -1.71 -1.00
CA TYR A 61 7.12 -2.15 -2.12
C TYR A 61 8.57 -2.40 -1.70
N GLN A 62 9.22 -1.42 -1.04
CA GLN A 62 10.60 -1.55 -0.57
C GLN A 62 10.77 -2.72 0.40
N THR A 63 9.86 -2.87 1.36
CA THR A 63 9.90 -4.00 2.31
C THR A 63 9.66 -5.33 1.60
N GLY A 64 8.73 -5.38 0.64
CA GLY A 64 8.48 -6.59 -0.16
C GLY A 64 9.73 -7.08 -0.88
N ILE A 65 10.42 -6.19 -1.58
CA ILE A 65 11.70 -6.51 -2.25
C ILE A 65 12.77 -6.94 -1.24
N ALA A 66 12.97 -6.17 -0.16
CA ALA A 66 14.02 -6.45 0.82
C ALA A 66 13.83 -7.79 1.56
N MET A 67 12.59 -8.23 1.75
CA MET A 67 12.26 -9.47 2.47
C MET A 67 12.00 -10.66 1.53
N GLY A 68 12.12 -10.48 0.20
CA GLY A 68 11.82 -11.50 -0.80
C GLY A 68 10.33 -11.81 -0.97
N ASP A 69 9.44 -10.98 -0.43
CA ASP A 69 7.98 -11.07 -0.65
C ASP A 69 7.61 -10.33 -1.95
N LEU A 70 8.01 -10.93 -3.09
CA LEU A 70 7.85 -10.34 -4.42
C LEU A 70 6.37 -10.14 -4.81
N GLU A 71 5.47 -11.00 -4.33
CA GLU A 71 4.03 -10.88 -4.58
C GLU A 71 3.50 -9.57 -3.99
N PHE A 72 3.76 -9.32 -2.71
CA PHE A 72 3.31 -8.08 -2.06
C PHE A 72 4.14 -6.86 -2.46
N GLY A 73 5.40 -7.06 -2.86
CA GLY A 73 6.18 -6.02 -3.53
C GLY A 73 5.50 -5.56 -4.81
N PHE A 74 5.18 -6.48 -5.71
CA PHE A 74 4.50 -6.20 -6.98
C PHE A 74 3.15 -5.50 -6.78
N LEU A 75 2.31 -6.06 -5.90
CA LEU A 75 0.99 -5.47 -5.62
C LEU A 75 1.09 -4.06 -5.03
N ALA A 76 2.14 -3.78 -4.24
CA ALA A 76 2.37 -2.44 -3.73
C ALA A 76 2.87 -1.46 -4.79
N ALA A 77 3.70 -1.92 -5.74
CA ALA A 77 4.09 -1.10 -6.89
C ALA A 77 2.88 -0.75 -7.76
N GLU A 78 2.05 -1.73 -8.10
CA GLU A 78 0.81 -1.52 -8.86
C GLU A 78 -0.13 -0.54 -8.14
N ALA A 79 -0.37 -0.75 -6.85
CA ALA A 79 -1.21 0.14 -6.05
C ALA A 79 -0.65 1.57 -5.98
N ASN A 80 0.68 1.72 -5.88
CA ASN A 80 1.32 3.04 -5.89
C ASN A 80 1.06 3.77 -7.22
N ILE A 81 1.30 3.11 -8.36
CA ILE A 81 1.10 3.67 -9.71
C ILE A 81 -0.37 4.08 -9.90
N THR A 82 -1.29 3.18 -9.57
CA THR A 82 -2.73 3.41 -9.67
C THR A 82 -3.15 4.61 -8.81
N VAL A 83 -2.67 4.71 -7.57
CA VAL A 83 -2.99 5.81 -6.67
C VAL A 83 -2.35 7.13 -7.09
N SER A 84 -1.14 7.12 -7.65
CA SER A 84 -0.49 8.30 -8.22
C SER A 84 -1.31 8.87 -9.38
N PHE A 85 -1.76 8.00 -10.29
CA PHE A 85 -2.65 8.39 -11.38
C PHE A 85 -3.98 8.96 -10.87
N LEU A 86 -4.65 8.26 -9.95
CA LEU A 86 -5.94 8.70 -9.38
C LEU A 86 -5.82 10.00 -8.56
N SER A 87 -4.63 10.31 -8.05
CA SER A 87 -4.35 11.55 -7.32
C SER A 87 -4.07 12.74 -8.25
N GLY A 88 -4.09 12.54 -9.57
CA GLY A 88 -3.83 13.59 -10.55
C GLY A 88 -2.35 13.98 -10.67
N GLN A 89 -1.43 13.08 -10.33
CA GLN A 89 0.00 13.32 -10.57
C GLN A 89 0.29 13.45 -12.06
N PRO A 90 1.31 14.23 -12.46
CA PRO A 90 1.70 14.35 -13.86
C PRO A 90 1.96 12.98 -14.49
N LEU A 91 1.35 12.71 -15.65
CA LEU A 91 1.41 11.37 -16.26
C LEU A 91 2.84 10.94 -16.60
N THR A 92 3.70 11.88 -16.99
CA THR A 92 5.13 11.64 -17.22
C THR A 92 5.82 11.13 -15.96
N GLN A 93 5.48 11.69 -14.79
CA GLN A 93 6.05 11.24 -13.52
C GLN A 93 5.52 9.85 -13.12
N VAL A 94 4.22 9.60 -13.30
CA VAL A 94 3.64 8.27 -13.04
C VAL A 94 4.30 7.19 -13.91
N GLU A 95 4.56 7.51 -15.18
CA GLU A 95 5.24 6.63 -16.11
C GLU A 95 6.70 6.35 -15.71
N GLU A 96 7.45 7.39 -15.34
CA GLU A 96 8.83 7.27 -14.86
C GLU A 96 8.91 6.39 -13.61
N ASP A 97 8.05 6.65 -12.63
CA ASP A 97 7.98 5.86 -11.38
C ASP A 97 7.62 4.40 -11.65
N ALA A 98 6.65 4.15 -12.54
CA ALA A 98 6.26 2.79 -12.94
C ALA A 98 7.42 2.02 -13.57
N ARG A 99 8.17 2.64 -14.50
CA ARG A 99 9.34 2.02 -15.13
C ARG A 99 10.43 1.72 -14.10
N ALA A 100 10.69 2.66 -13.19
CA ALA A 100 11.69 2.48 -12.13
C ALA A 100 11.34 1.32 -11.19
N MET A 101 10.07 1.21 -10.78
CA MET A 101 9.60 0.11 -9.94
C MET A 101 9.68 -1.25 -10.65
N CYS A 102 9.33 -1.32 -11.94
CA CYS A 102 9.43 -2.55 -12.72
C CYS A 102 10.88 -3.01 -12.91
N ALA A 103 11.80 -2.10 -13.26
CA ALA A 103 13.21 -2.43 -13.47
C ALA A 103 13.85 -3.05 -12.22
N ARG A 104 13.58 -2.46 -11.05
CA ARG A 104 14.07 -2.94 -9.76
C ARG A 104 13.53 -4.30 -9.31
N MET A 105 12.43 -4.77 -9.91
CA MET A 105 11.89 -6.11 -9.62
C MET A 105 12.55 -7.21 -10.47
N THR A 106 13.23 -6.83 -11.55
CA THR A 106 13.90 -7.75 -12.48
C THR A 106 15.40 -7.90 -12.22
N GLU A 107 15.96 -7.10 -11.31
CA GLU A 107 17.33 -7.19 -10.79
C GLU A 107 17.43 -8.22 -9.66
#